data_AF-A0A7G8X847-F1
#
_entry.id   AF-A0A7G8X847-F1
#
_cell.length_a   1.000
_cell.length_b   1.000
_cell.length_c   1.000
_cell.angle_alpha   90.00
_cell.angle_beta   90.00
_cell.angle_gamma   90.00
#
_symmetry.space_group_name_H-M   'P 1'
#
loop_
_entity.id
_entity.type
_entity.pdbx_description
1 polymer ?
#
loop_
_entity_poly.entity_id
_entity_poly.type
_entity_poly.pdbx_seq_one_letter_code
_entity_poly.pdbx_strand_id
1 'polypeptide(L)'
;MRILFTISIFISGLITAFAFFFAHRLTVPFDPTNDLLGGGNGNAALFFVMAPGPVIFYFYFSLIFVFEKLHKILSLTKQKWFKYSYLIVFIIIGVITFYRATIYRNYINTNHPYMEVGLLSQFSNNIFFNIWTFVALLSFIGFISFWTKKK
;
A
#
# COMPACT_ATOMS: atom_id res chain seq x y z
N MET A 1 -7.13 27.09 9.60
CA MET A 1 -7.48 25.66 9.79
C MET A 1 -7.66 24.90 8.46
N ARG A 2 -8.64 25.21 7.60
CA ARG A 2 -8.90 24.44 6.36
C ARG A 2 -7.72 24.39 5.38
N ILE A 3 -7.06 25.52 5.13
CA ILE A 3 -5.91 25.60 4.21
C ILE A 3 -4.72 24.78 4.76
N LEU A 4 -4.40 24.94 6.04
CA LEU A 4 -3.33 24.18 6.71
C LEU A 4 -3.59 22.67 6.67
N PHE A 5 -4.84 22.24 6.88
CA PHE A 5 -5.24 20.84 6.75
C PHE A 5 -5.09 20.31 5.33
N THR A 6 -5.45 21.09 4.31
CA THR A 6 -5.24 20.69 2.91
C THR A 6 -3.76 20.56 2.57
N ILE A 7 -2.94 21.51 3.03
CA ILE A 7 -1.49 21.49 2.85
C ILE A 7 -0.87 20.29 3.56
N SER A 8 -1.28 19.98 4.80
CA SER A 8 -0.75 18.84 5.54
C SER A 8 -1.07 17.51 4.87
N ILE A 9 -2.31 17.36 4.34
CA ILE A 9 -2.67 16.18 3.54
C ILE A 9 -1.80 16.08 2.30
N PHE A 10 -1.63 17.18 1.56
CA PHE A 10 -0.83 17.18 0.34
C PHE A 10 0.62 16.76 0.61
N ILE A 11 1.27 17.35 1.63
CA ILE A 11 2.64 16.99 2.02
C ILE A 11 2.72 15.54 2.49
N SER A 12 1.78 15.09 3.32
CA SER A 12 1.75 13.69 3.78
C SER A 12 1.53 12.69 2.62
N GLY A 13 0.78 13.08 1.59
CA GLY A 13 0.60 12.31 0.37
C GLY A 13 1.87 12.21 -0.45
N LEU A 14 2.63 13.30 -0.58
CA LEU A 14 3.95 13.28 -1.22
C LEU A 14 4.91 12.35 -0.47
N ILE A 15 4.99 12.48 0.86
CA ILE A 15 5.83 11.62 1.71
C ILE A 15 5.42 10.14 1.54
N THR A 16 4.12 9.85 1.51
CA THR A 16 3.62 8.48 1.29
C THR A 16 3.99 7.95 -0.10
N ALA A 17 3.87 8.77 -1.14
CA ALA A 17 4.24 8.37 -2.50
C ALA A 17 5.75 8.10 -2.62
N PHE A 18 6.59 8.96 -2.02
CA PHE A 18 8.03 8.75 -1.96
C PHE A 18 8.39 7.48 -1.18
N ALA A 19 7.76 7.25 -0.04
CA ALA A 19 7.94 6.05 0.77
C ALA A 19 7.70 4.78 -0.05
N PHE A 20 6.56 4.69 -0.74
CA PHE A 20 6.23 3.54 -1.60
C PHE A 20 7.19 3.41 -2.78
N PHE A 21 7.57 4.53 -3.42
CA PHE A 21 8.50 4.51 -4.55
C PHE A 21 9.89 4.00 -4.15
N PHE A 22 10.46 4.50 -3.06
CA PHE A 22 11.77 4.05 -2.59
C PHE A 22 11.73 2.62 -2.05
N ALA A 23 10.67 2.24 -1.34
CA ALA A 23 10.47 0.86 -0.91
C ALA A 23 10.42 -0.09 -2.10
N HIS A 24 9.71 0.29 -3.17
CA HIS A 24 9.67 -0.49 -4.41
C HIS A 24 11.06 -0.59 -5.06
N ARG A 25 11.75 0.54 -5.22
CA ARG A 25 13.00 0.65 -5.98
C ARG A 25 14.20 0.03 -5.26
N LEU A 26 14.24 0.12 -3.94
CA LEU A 26 15.36 -0.33 -3.11
C LEU A 26 15.12 -1.75 -2.55
N THR A 27 14.00 -2.38 -2.89
CA THR A 27 13.79 -3.81 -2.57
C THR A 27 14.87 -4.62 -3.28
N VAL A 28 15.63 -5.38 -2.49
CA VAL A 28 16.67 -6.28 -3.00
C VAL A 28 15.98 -7.44 -3.72
N PRO A 29 16.26 -7.67 -5.02
CA PRO A 29 15.74 -8.84 -5.71
C PRO A 29 16.37 -10.11 -5.15
N PHE A 30 15.65 -11.22 -5.22
CA PHE A 30 16.22 -12.52 -4.90
C PHE A 30 17.38 -12.86 -5.88
N ASP A 31 18.58 -13.08 -5.35
CA ASP A 31 19.75 -13.53 -6.10
C ASP A 31 20.27 -14.85 -5.50
N PRO A 32 20.19 -15.97 -6.24
CA PRO A 32 20.64 -17.27 -5.76
C PRO A 32 22.14 -17.53 -5.95
N THR A 33 22.84 -16.68 -6.69
CA THR A 33 24.25 -16.85 -7.10
C THR A 33 25.22 -15.95 -6.37
N ASN A 34 24.76 -14.80 -5.87
CA ASN A 34 25.54 -13.97 -4.97
C ASN A 34 25.22 -14.31 -3.52
N ASP A 35 26.27 -14.52 -2.73
CA ASP A 35 26.24 -14.62 -1.28
C ASP A 35 25.41 -13.47 -0.73
N LEU A 36 24.18 -13.76 -0.29
CA LEU A 36 23.34 -13.06 0.67
C LEU A 36 23.74 -11.60 1.00
N LEU A 37 23.94 -10.72 0.01
CA LEU A 37 24.27 -9.29 0.21
C LEU A 37 23.10 -8.51 0.84
N GLY A 38 22.05 -9.22 1.26
CA GLY A 38 20.97 -8.74 2.13
C GLY A 38 20.46 -9.81 3.09
N GLY A 39 21.25 -10.83 3.46
CA GLY A 39 20.86 -11.90 4.39
C GLY A 39 20.76 -11.48 5.86
N GLY A 40 21.11 -10.24 6.20
CA GLY A 40 20.77 -9.65 7.49
C GLY A 40 19.32 -9.16 7.50
N ASN A 41 18.74 -8.98 8.68
CA ASN A 41 17.37 -8.51 8.96
C ASN A 41 17.04 -7.08 8.43
N GLY A 42 17.77 -6.57 7.44
CA GLY A 42 17.80 -5.18 7.03
C GLY A 42 17.38 -4.97 5.59
N ASN A 43 16.11 -5.21 5.28
CA ASN A 43 15.54 -4.62 4.09
C ASN A 43 15.50 -3.09 4.27
N ALA A 44 16.54 -2.39 3.83
CA ALA A 44 16.62 -0.94 3.89
C ALA A 44 15.45 -0.25 3.17
N ALA A 45 14.82 -0.92 2.20
CA ALA A 45 13.63 -0.42 1.52
C ALA A 45 12.42 -0.30 2.47
N LEU A 46 12.27 -1.19 3.45
CA LEU A 46 11.20 -1.09 4.46
C LEU A 46 11.37 0.11 5.38
N PHE A 47 12.60 0.59 5.59
CA PHE A 47 12.84 1.79 6.39
C PHE A 47 12.10 3.01 5.81
N PHE A 48 12.02 3.10 4.48
CA PHE A 48 11.27 4.17 3.80
C PHE A 48 9.76 4.10 4.03
N VAL A 49 9.22 2.98 4.52
CA VAL A 49 7.81 2.85 4.91
C VAL A 49 7.64 2.97 6.41
N MET A 50 8.49 2.28 7.18
CA MET A 50 8.38 2.21 8.63
C MET A 50 8.68 3.55 9.30
N ALA A 51 9.75 4.24 8.89
CA ALA A 51 10.15 5.51 9.49
C ALA A 51 9.10 6.63 9.28
N PRO A 52 8.56 6.87 8.06
CA PRO A 52 7.44 7.79 7.87
C PRO A 52 6.07 7.14 8.16
N GLY A 53 6.01 5.95 8.73
CA GLY A 53 4.77 5.20 8.98
C GLY A 53 3.65 6.03 9.63
N PRO A 54 3.91 6.80 10.70
CA PRO A 54 2.90 7.70 11.29
C PRO A 54 2.33 8.72 10.30
N VAL A 55 3.16 9.26 9.40
CA VAL A 55 2.74 10.21 8.36
C VAL A 55 1.90 9.50 7.29
N ILE A 56 2.26 8.27 6.93
CA ILE A 56 1.48 7.42 6.00
C ILE A 56 0.09 7.12 6.58
N PHE A 57 0.02 6.72 7.85
CA PHE A 57 -1.25 6.47 8.53
C PHE A 57 -2.09 7.74 8.63
N TYR A 58 -1.46 8.87 8.99
CA TYR A 58 -2.12 10.18 9.00
C TYR A 58 -2.71 10.54 7.62
N PHE A 59 -1.96 10.31 6.54
CA PHE A 59 -2.41 10.58 5.17
C PHE A 59 -3.67 9.76 4.84
N TYR A 60 -3.62 8.43 5.02
CA TYR A 60 -4.77 7.57 4.73
C TYR A 60 -5.98 7.86 5.62
N PHE A 61 -5.76 8.14 6.89
CA PHE A 61 -6.83 8.55 7.80
C PHE A 61 -7.48 9.87 7.33
N SER A 62 -6.66 10.86 6.98
CA SER A 62 -7.14 12.17 6.54
C SER A 62 -7.89 12.10 5.21
N LEU A 63 -7.49 11.18 4.33
CA LEU A 63 -8.19 10.92 3.07
C LEU A 63 -9.63 10.45 3.25
N ILE A 64 -9.98 9.82 4.38
CA ILE A 64 -11.37 9.46 4.67
C ILE A 64 -12.28 10.71 4.59
N PHE A 65 -11.87 11.82 5.19
CA PHE A 65 -12.63 13.08 5.16
C PHE A 65 -12.60 13.75 3.78
N VAL A 66 -11.49 13.62 3.04
CA VAL A 66 -11.38 14.13 1.68
C VAL A 66 -12.38 13.41 0.77
N PHE A 67 -12.40 12.08 0.81
CA PHE A 67 -13.35 11.27 0.04
C PHE A 67 -14.79 11.54 0.47
N GLU A 68 -15.08 11.66 1.76
CA GLU A 68 -16.42 12.02 2.24
C GLU A 68 -16.90 13.35 1.60
N LYS A 69 -16.03 14.36 1.59
CA LYS A 69 -16.33 15.66 0.99
C LYS A 69 -16.50 15.55 -0.54
N LEU A 70 -15.64 14.80 -1.22
CA LEU A 70 -15.73 14.56 -2.66
C LEU A 70 -17.04 13.86 -3.03
N HIS A 71 -17.42 12.82 -2.29
CA HIS A 71 -18.67 12.08 -2.50
C HIS A 71 -19.91 12.97 -2.30
N LYS A 72 -19.85 13.95 -1.40
CA LYS A 72 -20.91 14.95 -1.21
C LYS A 72 -20.97 15.94 -2.38
N ILE A 73 -19.84 16.54 -2.75
CA ILE A 73 -19.75 17.51 -3.86
C ILE A 73 -20.23 16.90 -5.18
N LEU A 74 -19.80 15.68 -5.47
CA LEU A 74 -20.11 14.98 -6.71
C LEU A 74 -21.45 14.22 -6.66
N SER A 75 -22.23 14.35 -5.58
CA SER A 75 -23.50 13.64 -5.39
C SER A 75 -23.42 12.10 -5.50
N LEU A 76 -22.23 11.53 -5.27
CA LEU A 76 -21.94 10.09 -5.37
C LEU A 76 -22.50 9.30 -4.19
N THR A 77 -22.85 9.97 -3.09
CA THR A 77 -23.43 9.33 -1.89
C THR A 77 -24.72 8.56 -2.15
N LYS A 78 -25.48 8.90 -3.19
CA LYS A 78 -26.70 8.18 -3.60
C LYS A 78 -26.42 7.02 -4.56
N GLN A 79 -25.25 6.99 -5.18
CA GLN A 79 -24.91 6.06 -6.24
C GLN A 79 -24.19 4.83 -5.67
N LYS A 80 -24.94 3.75 -5.44
CA LYS A 80 -24.42 2.50 -4.86
C LYS A 80 -23.26 1.90 -5.68
N TRP A 81 -23.23 2.11 -6.98
CA TRP A 81 -22.18 1.61 -7.88
C TRP A 81 -20.78 2.10 -7.52
N PHE A 82 -20.61 3.36 -7.09
CA PHE A 82 -19.31 3.88 -6.66
C PHE A 82 -18.80 3.21 -5.38
N LYS A 83 -19.70 2.93 -4.44
CA LYS A 83 -19.35 2.17 -3.24
C LYS A 83 -18.82 0.77 -3.60
N TYR A 84 -19.52 0.07 -4.49
CA TYR A 84 -19.11 -1.27 -4.91
C TYR A 84 -17.84 -1.26 -5.77
N SER A 85 -17.64 -0.24 -6.62
CA SER A 85 -16.45 -0.16 -7.47
C SER A 85 -15.18 -0.03 -6.63
N TYR A 86 -15.16 0.82 -5.59
CA TYR A 86 -14.03 0.91 -4.66
C TYR A 86 -13.68 -0.43 -4.01
N LEU A 87 -14.71 -1.16 -3.54
CA LEU A 87 -14.51 -2.47 -2.91
C LEU A 87 -13.99 -3.50 -3.92
N ILE A 88 -14.56 -3.54 -5.13
CA ILE A 88 -14.15 -4.47 -6.19
C ILE A 88 -12.70 -4.22 -6.58
N VAL A 89 -12.29 -2.97 -6.78
CA VAL A 89 -10.90 -2.61 -7.10
C VAL A 89 -9.95 -3.05 -6.00
N PHE A 90 -10.31 -2.80 -4.72
CA PHE A 90 -9.52 -3.25 -3.59
C PHE A 90 -9.35 -4.78 -3.55
N ILE A 91 -10.44 -5.53 -3.73
CA ILE A 91 -10.43 -7.00 -3.73
C ILE A 91 -9.60 -7.54 -4.89
N ILE A 92 -9.80 -7.04 -6.11
CA ILE A 92 -9.07 -7.51 -7.31
C ILE A 92 -7.56 -7.32 -7.10
N ILE A 93 -7.13 -6.12 -6.69
CA ILE A 93 -5.71 -5.86 -6.48
C ILE A 93 -5.17 -6.71 -5.33
N GLY A 94 -5.93 -6.86 -4.23
CA GLY A 94 -5.55 -7.72 -3.10
C GLY A 94 -5.33 -9.17 -3.51
N VAL A 95 -6.25 -9.75 -4.29
CA VAL A 95 -6.16 -11.13 -4.80
C VAL A 95 -4.95 -11.30 -5.71
N ILE A 96 -4.73 -10.39 -6.67
CA ILE A 96 -3.57 -10.44 -7.57
C ILE A 96 -2.27 -10.34 -6.78
N THR A 97 -2.20 -9.43 -5.82
CA THR A 97 -1.02 -9.22 -4.96
C THR A 97 -0.70 -10.49 -4.16
N PHE A 98 -1.71 -11.07 -3.52
CA PHE A 98 -1.56 -12.30 -2.73
C PHE A 98 -1.15 -13.50 -3.59
N TYR A 99 -1.75 -13.64 -4.78
CA TYR A 99 -1.39 -14.69 -5.74
C TYR A 99 0.06 -14.57 -6.19
N ARG A 100 0.50 -13.37 -6.59
CA ARG A 100 1.89 -13.12 -7.00
C ARG A 100 2.88 -13.39 -5.87
N ALA A 101 2.56 -12.96 -4.65
CA ALA A 101 3.40 -13.22 -3.48
C ALA A 101 3.52 -14.73 -3.18
N THR A 102 2.43 -15.49 -3.37
CA THR A 102 2.42 -16.94 -3.17
C THR A 102 3.29 -17.66 -4.21
N ILE A 103 3.15 -17.32 -5.50
CA ILE A 103 4.01 -17.87 -6.56
C ILE A 103 5.47 -17.57 -6.26
N TYR A 104 5.78 -16.34 -5.89
CA TYR A 104 7.15 -15.91 -5.64
C TYR A 104 7.77 -16.64 -4.45
N ARG A 105 7.01 -16.77 -3.35
CA ARG A 105 7.41 -17.58 -2.18
C ARG A 105 7.68 -19.04 -2.59
N ASN A 106 6.76 -19.66 -3.31
CA ASN A 106 6.90 -21.07 -3.69
C ASN A 106 8.11 -21.27 -4.62
N TYR A 107 8.34 -20.35 -5.55
CA TYR A 107 9.53 -20.37 -6.41
C TYR A 107 10.82 -20.38 -5.59
N ILE A 108 10.95 -19.49 -4.59
CA ILE A 108 12.15 -19.44 -3.74
C ILE A 108 12.26 -20.73 -2.92
N ASN A 109 11.19 -21.17 -2.24
CA ASN A 109 11.24 -22.33 -1.37
C ASN A 109 11.50 -23.65 -2.12
N THR A 110 11.01 -23.78 -3.36
CA THR A 110 11.24 -24.98 -4.17
C THR A 110 12.66 -25.03 -4.74
N ASN A 111 13.22 -23.90 -5.16
CA ASN A 111 14.55 -23.86 -5.79
C ASN A 111 15.69 -23.64 -4.79
N HIS A 112 15.38 -23.11 -3.59
CA HIS A 112 16.33 -22.76 -2.53
C HIS A 112 15.81 -23.21 -1.14
N PRO A 113 15.73 -24.53 -0.89
CA PRO A 113 15.07 -25.09 0.30
C PRO A 113 15.75 -24.72 1.62
N TYR A 114 17.01 -24.26 1.59
CA TYR A 114 17.77 -23.83 2.76
C TYR A 114 17.43 -22.40 3.24
N MET A 115 16.66 -21.60 2.48
CA MET A 115 16.32 -20.22 2.88
C MET A 115 14.92 -20.05 3.50
N GLU A 116 14.03 -21.05 3.40
CA GLU A 116 12.60 -21.02 3.76
C GLU A 116 12.01 -19.62 4.04
N VAL A 117 11.46 -18.99 2.99
CA VAL A 117 10.89 -17.65 3.08
C VAL A 117 9.39 -17.67 3.35
N GLY A 118 8.96 -16.76 4.23
CA GLY A 118 7.55 -16.44 4.45
C GLY A 118 6.94 -15.64 3.30
N LEU A 119 5.60 -15.49 3.30
CA LEU A 119 4.88 -14.68 2.31
C LEU A 119 5.29 -13.20 2.38
N LEU A 120 5.40 -12.69 3.61
CA LEU A 120 5.93 -11.37 3.93
C LEU A 120 7.43 -11.51 4.19
N SER A 121 8.22 -11.48 3.13
CA SER A 121 9.68 -11.51 3.21
C SER A 121 10.26 -10.27 2.56
N GLN A 122 11.51 -9.99 2.86
CA GLN A 122 12.22 -8.88 2.24
C GLN A 122 12.25 -8.93 0.72
N PHE A 123 12.21 -10.14 0.13
CA PHE A 123 12.24 -10.33 -1.31
C PHE A 123 10.89 -10.06 -1.99
N SER A 124 9.77 -10.11 -1.25
CA SER A 124 8.43 -9.87 -1.78
C SER A 124 7.95 -8.42 -1.59
N ASN A 125 8.76 -7.53 -1.03
CA ASN A 125 8.35 -6.16 -0.71
C ASN A 125 7.96 -5.34 -1.94
N ASN A 126 8.58 -5.53 -3.10
CA ASN A 126 8.17 -4.88 -4.34
C ASN A 126 6.75 -5.28 -4.79
N ILE A 127 6.25 -6.45 -4.38
CA ILE A 127 4.89 -6.94 -4.62
C ILE A 127 3.89 -6.18 -3.73
N PHE A 128 4.27 -5.82 -2.49
CA PHE A 128 3.41 -5.14 -1.52
C PHE A 128 3.52 -3.61 -1.52
N PHE A 129 4.66 -3.08 -1.94
CA PHE A 129 4.92 -1.64 -2.04
C PHE A 129 5.09 -1.29 -3.51
N ASN A 130 3.97 -1.08 -4.19
CA ASN A 130 3.92 -0.53 -5.54
C ASN A 130 2.68 0.35 -5.73
N ILE A 131 2.55 0.89 -6.95
CA ILE A 131 1.46 1.79 -7.31
C ILE A 131 0.08 1.11 -7.18
N TRP A 132 -0.04 -0.18 -7.46
CA TRP A 132 -1.32 -0.89 -7.40
C TRP A 132 -1.78 -1.07 -5.97
N THR A 133 -0.90 -1.50 -5.08
CA THR A 133 -1.20 -1.60 -3.64
C THR A 133 -1.51 -0.23 -3.03
N PHE A 134 -0.89 0.84 -3.51
CA PHE A 134 -1.25 2.21 -3.14
C PHE A 134 -2.68 2.56 -3.59
N VAL A 135 -3.04 2.27 -4.84
CA VAL A 135 -4.41 2.45 -5.38
C VAL A 135 -5.42 1.59 -4.62
N ALA A 136 -5.05 0.37 -4.22
CA ALA A 136 -5.90 -0.49 -3.42
C ALA A 136 -6.22 0.16 -2.07
N LEU A 137 -5.21 0.70 -1.38
CA LEU A 137 -5.42 1.42 -0.12
C LEU A 137 -6.27 2.67 -0.31
N LEU A 138 -6.04 3.47 -1.36
CA LEU A 138 -6.91 4.61 -1.69
C LEU A 138 -8.37 4.17 -1.92
N SER A 139 -8.56 3.05 -2.62
CA SER A 139 -9.89 2.50 -2.89
C SER A 139 -10.55 2.01 -1.61
N PHE A 140 -9.82 1.36 -0.71
CA PHE A 140 -10.31 0.96 0.60
C PHE A 140 -10.72 2.15 1.47
N ILE A 141 -9.91 3.22 1.48
CA ILE A 141 -10.25 4.46 2.19
C ILE A 141 -11.47 5.15 1.56
N GLY A 142 -11.56 5.20 0.23
CA GLY A 142 -12.73 5.69 -0.49
C GLY A 142 -14.00 4.93 -0.11
N PHE A 143 -13.91 3.60 -0.04
CA PHE A 143 -14.99 2.74 0.46
C PHE A 143 -15.38 3.10 1.90
N ILE A 144 -14.43 3.11 2.84
CA ILE A 144 -14.70 3.41 4.26
C ILE A 144 -15.37 4.77 4.45
N SER A 145 -15.02 5.78 3.64
CA SER A 145 -15.58 7.13 3.74
C SER A 145 -17.11 7.21 3.56
N PHE A 146 -17.76 6.19 2.98
CA PHE A 146 -19.22 6.13 2.93
C PHE A 146 -19.88 5.94 4.31
N TRP A 147 -19.13 5.45 5.30
CA TRP A 147 -19.60 5.18 6.67
C TRP A 147 -19.23 6.25 7.68
N THR A 148 -18.46 7.29 7.31
CA THR A 148 -18.15 8.40 8.23
C THR A 148 -19.28 9.40 8.43
N LYS A 149 -20.51 9.07 7.97
CA LYS A 149 -21.69 9.90 8.21
C LYS A 149 -21.87 10.14 9.71
N LYS A 150 -21.48 11.33 10.16
CA LYS A 150 -22.10 11.95 11.32
C LYS A 150 -23.57 12.18 11.00
N LYS A 151 -24.45 11.61 11.83
CA LYS A 151 -25.82 12.09 11.98
C LYS A 151 -25.82 13.58 12.29
#